data_AF-A0A8T6VZQ4-F1
#
_entry.id   AF-A0A8T6VZQ4-F1
#
_cell.length_a   1.000
_cell.length_b   1.000
_cell.length_c   1.000
_cell.angle_alpha   90.00
_cell.angle_beta   90.00
_cell.angle_gamma   90.00
#
_symmetry.space_group_name_H-M   'P 1'
#
loop_
_entity.id
_entity.type
_entity.pdbx_description
1 polymer ?
#
loop_
_entity_poly.entity_id
_entity_poly.type
_entity_poly.pdbx_seq_one_letter_code
_entity_poly.pdbx_strand_id
1 'polypeptide(L)'
;MMLSAVPMVAPPIASAEVELDGVISAGEYDHSTVFDTDQFYLHWTIKDDRIFIGIRAATTGYVGLGLEPKDELLNLDIIYGRVTAGPTVEVRDTWSSTRTGPAAD
;
A
#
# COMPACT_ATOMS: atom_id res chain seq x y z
N MET A 1 -7.02 -31.92 42.57
CA MET A 1 -6.00 -31.65 41.53
C MET A 1 -6.62 -30.63 40.58
N MET A 2 -6.41 -29.34 40.85
CA MET A 2 -7.01 -28.26 40.04
C MET A 2 -6.00 -27.87 38.97
N LEU A 3 -6.38 -28.02 37.70
CA LEU A 3 -5.60 -27.53 36.56
C LEU A 3 -5.66 -26.00 36.58
N SER A 4 -4.56 -25.36 36.97
CA SER A 4 -4.41 -23.90 36.86
C SER A 4 -4.19 -23.56 35.38
N ALA A 5 -5.17 -22.90 34.76
CA ALA A 5 -4.99 -22.32 33.44
C ALA A 5 -4.02 -21.14 33.57
N VAL A 6 -2.83 -21.26 32.98
CA VAL A 6 -1.93 -20.12 32.80
C VAL A 6 -2.55 -19.26 31.69
N PRO A 7 -2.91 -17.99 31.96
CA PRO A 7 -3.37 -17.12 30.89
C PRO A 7 -2.20 -16.93 29.90
N MET A 8 -2.39 -17.40 28.68
CA MET A 8 -1.50 -17.07 27.57
C MET A 8 -1.73 -15.59 27.25
N VAL A 9 -0.98 -14.72 27.92
CA VAL A 9 -0.88 -13.32 27.54
C VAL A 9 -0.14 -13.33 26.21
N ALA A 10 -0.87 -13.15 25.11
CA ALA A 10 -0.26 -12.88 23.82
C ALA A 10 0.64 -11.64 24.02
N PRO A 11 1.93 -11.69 23.63
CA PRO A 11 2.76 -10.49 23.69
C PRO A 11 2.01 -9.39 22.92
N PRO A 12 2.03 -8.13 23.41
CA PRO A 12 1.57 -7.03 22.60
C PRO A 12 2.36 -7.13 21.29
N ILE A 13 1.65 -7.29 20.17
CA ILE A 13 2.27 -7.22 18.85
C ILE A 13 2.77 -5.78 18.78
N ALA A 14 4.03 -5.57 19.13
CA ALA A 14 4.69 -4.30 18.93
C ALA A 14 4.51 -4.00 17.44
N SER A 15 3.90 -2.86 17.12
CA SER A 15 3.73 -2.41 15.74
C SER A 15 5.11 -2.46 15.10
N ALA A 16 5.33 -3.45 14.22
CA ALA A 16 6.60 -3.61 13.54
C ALA A 16 6.88 -2.28 12.82
N GLU A 17 8.12 -1.80 12.92
CA GLU A 17 8.54 -0.70 12.06
C GLU A 17 8.36 -1.15 10.61
N VAL A 18 7.76 -0.31 9.76
CA VAL A 18 7.52 -0.70 8.36
C VAL A 18 8.87 -0.66 7.66
N GLU A 19 9.35 -1.80 7.18
CA GLU A 19 10.61 -1.90 6.45
C GLU A 19 10.35 -1.76 4.95
N LEU A 20 10.87 -0.70 4.32
CA LEU A 20 10.66 -0.45 2.89
C LEU A 20 11.64 -1.27 2.02
N ASP A 21 11.57 -2.59 2.11
CA ASP A 21 12.46 -3.54 1.43
C ASP A 21 11.87 -4.16 0.15
N GLY A 22 10.58 -3.89 -0.12
CA GLY A 22 9.84 -4.42 -1.27
C GLY A 22 9.16 -5.77 -1.03
N VAL A 23 9.15 -6.29 0.20
CA VAL A 23 8.50 -7.56 0.58
C VAL A 23 7.41 -7.33 1.62
N ILE A 24 6.14 -7.52 1.24
CA ILE A 24 5.02 -7.38 2.16
C ILE A 24 4.94 -8.60 3.09
N SER A 25 5.26 -8.40 4.37
CA SER A 25 5.29 -9.41 5.42
C SER A 25 4.01 -9.44 6.26
N ALA A 26 3.75 -10.59 6.90
CA ALA A 26 2.57 -10.73 7.75
C ALA A 26 2.65 -9.80 8.97
N GLY A 27 1.64 -8.95 9.14
CA GLY A 27 1.56 -7.99 10.24
C GLY A 27 2.44 -6.75 10.09
N GLU A 28 3.07 -6.55 8.92
CA GLU A 28 3.83 -5.34 8.62
C GLU A 28 2.94 -4.11 8.48
N TYR A 29 1.76 -4.29 7.88
CA TYR A 29 0.76 -3.24 7.71
C TYR A 29 -0.49 -3.50 8.55
N ASP A 30 -1.06 -2.42 9.11
CA ASP A 30 -2.24 -2.46 9.97
C ASP A 30 -3.52 -2.70 9.16
N HIS A 31 -3.54 -2.24 7.91
CA HIS A 31 -4.70 -2.29 7.03
C HIS A 31 -4.34 -2.87 5.66
N SER A 32 -5.34 -3.49 5.04
CA SER A 32 -5.24 -3.97 3.67
C SER A 32 -6.61 -4.05 3.00
N THR A 33 -6.63 -3.96 1.68
CA THR A 33 -7.80 -4.24 0.85
C THR A 33 -7.37 -4.88 -0.47
N VAL A 34 -8.33 -5.50 -1.17
CA VAL A 34 -8.09 -6.18 -2.44
C VAL A 34 -9.08 -5.67 -3.49
N PHE A 35 -8.57 -5.47 -4.70
CA PHE A 35 -9.31 -4.99 -5.87
C PHE A 35 -9.04 -5.90 -7.07
N ASP A 36 -9.84 -5.69 -8.12
CA ASP A 36 -9.70 -6.37 -9.41
C ASP A 36 -9.60 -7.90 -9.29
N THR A 37 -10.56 -8.52 -8.58
CA THR A 37 -10.64 -9.98 -8.43
C THR A 37 -9.31 -10.61 -8.02
N ASP A 38 -8.75 -10.14 -6.89
CA ASP A 38 -7.51 -10.64 -6.31
C ASP A 38 -6.25 -10.38 -7.17
N GLN A 39 -6.29 -9.39 -8.08
CA GLN A 39 -5.12 -8.98 -8.87
C GLN A 39 -4.40 -7.75 -8.30
N PHE A 40 -5.04 -6.94 -7.46
CA PHE A 40 -4.43 -5.74 -6.88
C PHE A 40 -4.65 -5.70 -5.36
N TYR A 41 -3.57 -5.78 -4.61
CA TYR A 41 -3.54 -5.73 -3.14
C TYR A 41 -2.92 -4.42 -2.71
N LEU A 42 -3.62 -3.69 -1.86
CA LEU A 42 -3.15 -2.46 -1.24
C LEU A 42 -3.05 -2.68 0.27
N HIS A 43 -1.87 -2.41 0.82
CA HIS A 43 -1.57 -2.45 2.24
C HIS A 43 -1.14 -1.06 2.70
N TRP A 44 -1.58 -0.63 3.88
CA TRP A 44 -1.15 0.65 4.42
C TRP A 44 -1.14 0.69 5.94
N THR A 45 -0.23 1.51 6.46
CA THR A 45 -0.15 1.91 7.85
C THR A 45 0.09 3.41 7.90
N ILE A 46 -0.57 4.10 8.81
CA ILE A 46 -0.35 5.52 9.08
C ILE A 46 0.41 5.61 10.40
N LYS A 47 1.60 6.22 10.37
CA LYS A 47 2.36 6.55 11.58
C LYS A 47 2.65 8.03 11.58
N ASP A 48 2.19 8.72 12.61
CA ASP A 48 2.27 10.17 12.76
C ASP A 48 1.71 10.90 11.53
N ASP A 49 2.56 11.58 10.76
CA ASP A 49 2.23 12.35 9.57
C ASP A 49 2.53 11.61 8.26
N ARG A 50 2.90 10.33 8.32
CA ARG A 50 3.30 9.52 7.17
C ARG A 50 2.34 8.37 6.92
N ILE A 51 2.06 8.12 5.65
CA ILE A 51 1.47 6.87 5.19
C ILE A 51 2.55 6.00 4.56
N PHE A 52 2.60 4.75 4.97
CA PHE A 52 3.44 3.72 4.37
C PHE A 52 2.54 2.82 3.55
N ILE A 53 2.90 2.60 2.29
CA ILE A 53 2.06 1.90 1.32
C ILE A 53 2.83 0.72 0.72
N GLY A 54 2.22 -0.45 0.78
CA GLY A 54 2.67 -1.65 0.07
C GLY A 54 1.68 -2.01 -1.03
N ILE A 55 2.16 -2.18 -2.26
CA ILE A 55 1.32 -2.58 -3.40
C ILE A 55 1.85 -3.89 -3.96
N ARG A 56 0.96 -4.89 -4.08
CA ARG A 56 1.22 -6.12 -4.84
C ARG A 56 0.18 -6.22 -5.94
N ALA A 57 0.62 -6.25 -7.18
CA ALA A 57 -0.29 -6.32 -8.31
C ALA A 57 0.23 -7.22 -9.44
N ALA A 58 -0.68 -7.93 -10.09
CA ALA A 58 -0.43 -8.62 -11.35
C ALA A 58 -0.87 -7.71 -12.51
N THR A 59 0.09 -7.17 -13.26
CA THR A 59 -0.18 -6.26 -14.39
C THR A 59 0.85 -6.43 -15.49
N THR A 60 0.48 -6.11 -16.74
CA THR A 60 1.40 -5.99 -17.88
C THR A 60 1.85 -4.54 -18.12
N GLY A 61 1.30 -3.58 -17.37
CA GLY A 61 1.56 -2.16 -17.51
C GLY A 61 1.93 -1.49 -16.19
N TYR A 62 1.16 -0.48 -15.79
CA TYR A 62 1.33 0.26 -14.56
C TYR A 62 0.14 0.05 -13.62
N VAL A 63 0.36 0.36 -12.35
CA VAL A 63 -0.69 0.53 -11.36
C VAL A 63 -0.66 1.96 -10.84
N GLY A 64 -1.84 2.54 -10.59
CA GLY A 64 -1.98 3.89 -10.05
C GLY A 64 -2.86 3.89 -8.81
N LEU A 65 -2.49 4.69 -7.82
CA LEU A 65 -3.25 4.96 -6.60
C LEU A 65 -3.54 6.46 -6.55
N GLY A 66 -4.82 6.82 -6.63
CA GLY A 66 -5.27 8.19 -6.45
C GLY A 66 -5.62 8.48 -5.00
N LEU A 67 -5.13 9.60 -4.47
CA LEU A 67 -5.47 10.13 -3.16
C LEU A 67 -6.47 11.28 -3.32
N GLU A 68 -7.55 11.25 -2.54
CA GLU A 68 -8.65 12.23 -2.61
C GLU A 68 -9.43 12.31 -3.95
N PRO A 69 -9.90 11.18 -4.52
CA PRO A 69 -10.70 11.24 -5.75
C PRO A 69 -12.10 11.82 -5.46
N LYS A 70 -12.26 13.13 -5.66
CA LYS A 70 -13.57 13.81 -5.63
C LYS A 70 -14.26 13.80 -6.99
N ASP A 71 -13.50 14.00 -8.06
CA ASP A 71 -14.00 14.14 -9.43
C ASP A 71 -13.11 13.36 -10.41
N GLU A 72 -13.09 12.02 -10.28
CA GLU A 72 -12.28 11.12 -11.11
C GLU A 72 -10.78 11.45 -11.01
N LEU A 73 -10.15 11.82 -12.13
CA LEU A 73 -8.73 12.21 -12.23
C LEU A 73 -8.52 13.73 -12.11
N LEU A 74 -9.57 14.55 -11.95
CA LEU A 74 -9.42 16.00 -11.85
C LEU A 74 -8.99 16.41 -10.44
N ASN A 75 -7.91 17.20 -10.36
CA ASN A 75 -7.31 17.67 -9.10
C ASN A 75 -6.96 16.50 -8.16
N LEU A 76 -6.41 15.44 -8.76
CA LEU A 76 -6.05 14.21 -8.07
C LEU A 76 -4.55 14.16 -7.83
N ASP A 77 -4.17 13.75 -6.63
CA ASP A 77 -2.80 13.37 -6.29
C ASP A 77 -2.61 11.87 -6.55
N ILE A 78 -1.55 11.48 -7.25
CA ILE A 78 -1.42 10.16 -7.88
C ILE A 78 -0.02 9.61 -7.69
N ILE A 79 0.05 8.48 -6.98
CA ILE A 79 1.23 7.62 -6.95
C ILE A 79 1.04 6.55 -8.02
N TYR A 80 2.00 6.37 -8.93
CA TYR A 80 1.98 5.23 -9.87
C TYR A 80 3.27 4.42 -9.84
N GLY A 81 3.12 3.11 -10.06
CA GLY A 81 4.22 2.15 -10.07
C GLY A 81 4.20 1.30 -11.34
N ARG A 82 5.38 0.96 -11.87
CA ARG A 82 5.53 -0.01 -12.95
C ARG A 82 6.78 -0.86 -12.79
N VAL A 83 6.72 -2.10 -13.28
CA VAL A 83 7.92 -2.91 -13.49
C VAL A 83 8.52 -2.51 -14.83
N THR A 84 9.78 -2.09 -14.80
CA THR A 84 10.59 -1.78 -15.99
C THR A 84 11.36 -3.02 -16.44
N ALA A 85 12.32 -2.91 -17.37
CA ALA A 85 13.05 -4.08 -17.85
C ALA A 85 13.73 -4.87 -16.70
N GLY A 86 13.32 -6.13 -16.51
CA GLY A 86 13.82 -6.98 -15.42
C GLY A 86 13.05 -6.77 -14.10
N PRO A 87 13.68 -6.97 -12.92
CA PRO A 87 13.04 -6.83 -11.62
C PRO A 87 12.96 -5.37 -11.11
N THR A 88 13.33 -4.39 -11.95
CA THR A 88 13.43 -2.99 -11.54
C THR A 88 12.06 -2.33 -11.49
N VAL A 89 11.69 -1.76 -10.35
CA VAL A 89 10.44 -1.03 -10.17
C VAL A 89 10.70 0.47 -10.22
N GLU A 90 9.83 1.19 -10.93
CA GLU A 90 9.77 2.64 -10.91
C GLU A 90 8.49 3.07 -10.20
N VAL A 91 8.62 3.96 -9.21
CA VAL A 91 7.50 4.62 -8.52
C VAL A 91 7.63 6.11 -8.77
N ARG A 92 6.52 6.76 -9.11
CA ARG A 92 6.45 8.21 -9.27
C ARG A 92 5.28 8.79 -8.49
N ASP A 93 5.56 9.95 -7.94
CA ASP A 93 4.56 10.89 -7.43
C ASP A 93 4.20 11.86 -8.56
N THR A 94 2.92 12.13 -8.75
CA THR A 94 2.40 12.97 -9.82
C THR A 94 1.06 13.56 -9.41
N TRP A 95 0.63 14.61 -10.10
CA TRP A 95 -0.70 15.16 -9.89
C TRP A 95 -1.39 15.44 -11.22
N SER A 96 -2.71 15.56 -11.18
CA SER A 96 -3.51 15.79 -12.37
C SER A 96 -4.35 17.06 -12.25
N SER A 97 -4.18 17.98 -13.20
CA SER A 97 -5.03 19.17 -13.38
C SER A 97 -6.18 18.94 -14.38
N THR A 98 -6.28 17.73 -14.95
CA THR A 98 -7.23 17.42 -16.02
C THR A 98 -7.94 16.09 -15.78
N ARG A 99 -9.04 15.83 -16.49
CA ARG A 99 -9.76 14.55 -16.40
C ARG A 99 -9.09 13.40 -17.17
N THR A 100 -8.00 13.67 -17.89
CA THR A 100 -7.39 12.70 -18.83
C THR A 100 -6.10 12.04 -18.32
N GLY A 101 -5.63 12.40 -17.13
CA GLY A 101 -4.44 11.81 -16.51
C GLY A 101 -3.37 12.84 -16.11
N PRO A 102 -2.34 12.38 -15.37
CA PRO A 102 -1.37 13.25 -14.71
C PRO A 102 -0.50 14.03 -15.70
N ALA A 103 -0.17 15.26 -15.31
CA ALA A 103 1.02 15.93 -15.78
C ALA A 103 2.18 15.53 -14.85
N ALA A 104 3.41 15.44 -15.37
CA ALA A 104 4.57 15.16 -14.51
C ALA A 104 4.76 16.32 -13.51
N ASP A 105 5.03 15.96 -12.26
CA ASP A 105 5.63 16.83 -11.23
C ASP A 105 7.09 17.14 -11.59
#